data_AF-A0A1Z9H9A4-F1
#
_entry.id   AF-A0A1Z9H9A4-F1
#
_cell.length_a   1.000
_cell.length_b   1.000
_cell.length_c   1.000
_cell.angle_alpha   90.00
_cell.angle_beta   90.00
_cell.angle_gamma   90.00
#
_symmetry.space_group_name_H-M   'P 1'
#
loop_
_entity.id
_entity.type
_entity.pdbx_description
1 polymer ?
#
loop_
_entity_poly.entity_id
_entity_poly.type
_entity_poly.pdbx_seq_one_letter_code
_entity_poly.pdbx_strand_id
1 'polypeptide(L)' 'MNYIRKISVGSDYKNAMHYIVGQQVMNGSYQIAEINQEENSVSIWVKKEKEIIKWKDVSNNPIIIEYNLQAI' A
#
# COMPACT_ATOMS: atom_id res chain seq x y z
N MET A 1 0.17 -14.91 5.68
CA MET A 1 -0.13 -13.48 5.44
C MET A 1 0.87 -13.00 4.41
N ASN A 2 0.41 -12.43 3.29
CA ASN A 2 1.33 -11.93 2.28
C ASN A 2 1.84 -10.56 2.72
N TYR A 3 3.09 -10.48 3.16
CA TYR A 3 3.69 -9.22 3.59
C TYR A 3 4.02 -8.35 2.38
N ILE A 4 3.05 -7.59 1.87
CA ILE A 4 3.31 -6.63 0.79
C ILE A 4 4.14 -5.48 1.37
N ARG A 5 5.30 -5.21 0.76
CA ARG A 5 6.21 -4.13 1.15
C ARG A 5 5.83 -2.82 0.46
N LYS A 6 5.51 -2.90 -0.84
CA LYS A 6 5.19 -1.76 -1.69
C LYS A 6 4.25 -2.18 -2.81
N ILE A 7 3.40 -1.25 -3.23
CA ILE A 7 2.75 -1.31 -4.53
C ILE A 7 3.07 -0.08 -5.37
N SER A 8 3.02 -0.25 -6.69
CA SER A 8 3.14 0.82 -7.67
C SER A 8 1.92 0.78 -8.57
N VAL A 9 1.15 1.87 -8.60
CA VAL A 9 -0.12 1.97 -9.33
C VAL A 9 0.08 2.86 -10.55
N GLY A 10 -0.05 2.29 -11.75
CA GLY A 10 0.15 2.98 -13.01
C GLY A 10 0.76 2.07 -14.08
N SER A 11 0.57 2.43 -15.35
CA SER A 11 1.06 1.67 -16.51
C SER A 11 2.56 1.77 -16.72
N ASP A 12 3.21 2.84 -16.25
CA ASP A 12 4.65 3.03 -16.28
C ASP A 12 5.20 3.02 -14.84
N TYR A 13 6.08 2.07 -14.53
CA TYR A 13 6.61 1.90 -13.18
C TYR A 13 7.36 3.12 -12.67
N LYS A 14 8.10 3.85 -13.52
CA LYS A 14 8.90 5.01 -13.08
C LYS A 14 8.02 6.22 -12.72
N ASN A 15 6.89 6.37 -13.40
CA ASN A 15 5.94 7.46 -13.20
C ASN A 15 4.72 7.04 -12.36
N ALA A 16 4.70 5.81 -11.82
CA ALA A 16 3.59 5.29 -11.05
C ALA A 16 3.44 5.95 -9.67
N MET A 17 2.24 5.87 -9.10
CA MET A 17 2.03 6.21 -7.70
C MET A 17 2.51 5.07 -6.82
N HIS A 18 3.55 5.32 -6.02
CA HIS A 18 4.13 4.32 -5.12
C HIS A 18 3.59 4.47 -3.69
N TYR A 19 3.19 3.34 -3.10
CA TYR A 19 2.75 3.24 -1.72
C TYR A 19 3.59 2.19 -1.00
N ILE A 20 4.31 2.59 0.04
CA ILE A 20 5.26 1.74 0.78
C ILE A 20 4.80 1.60 2.23
N VAL A 21 4.76 0.37 2.75
CA VAL A 21 4.50 0.14 4.18
C VAL A 21 5.53 0.91 5.02
N GLY A 22 5.05 1.69 5.98
CA GLY A 22 5.86 2.55 6.83
C GLY A 22 6.04 3.98 6.31
N GLN A 23 5.64 4.30 5.08
CA GLN A 23 5.70 5.65 4.53
C GLN A 23 4.73 6.60 5.24
N GLN A 24 5.20 7.83 5.52
CA GLN A 24 4.37 8.93 6.00
C GLN A 24 3.55 9.53 4.85
N VAL A 25 2.26 9.70 5.07
CA VAL A 25 1.28 10.24 4.11
C VAL A 25 0.42 11.30 4.78
N MET A 26 -0.42 11.99 4.00
CA MET A 26 -1.32 13.05 4.51
C MET A 26 -0.53 14.08 5.34
N ASN A 27 0.54 14.61 4.75
CA ASN A 27 1.46 15.57 5.35
C ASN A 27 2.06 15.11 6.70
N GLY A 28 2.29 13.80 6.85
CA GLY A 28 2.89 13.21 8.05
C GLY A 28 1.91 12.94 9.20
N SER A 29 0.61 13.15 8.97
CA SER A 29 -0.41 12.86 9.99
C SER A 29 -0.72 11.36 10.11
N TYR A 30 -0.39 10.58 9.08
CA TYR A 30 -0.70 9.16 8.99
C TYR A 30 0.49 8.39 8.40
N GLN A 31 0.61 7.12 8.79
CA GLN A 31 1.61 6.20 8.25
C GLN A 31 0.91 5.03 7.58
N ILE A 32 1.39 4.58 6.42
CA ILE A 32 0.89 3.34 5.81
C ILE A 32 1.23 2.17 6.73
N ALA A 33 0.20 1.52 7.26
CA ALA A 33 0.32 0.43 8.21
C ALA A 33 0.40 -0.92 7.50
N GLU A 34 -0.45 -1.14 6.51
CA GLU A 34 -0.57 -2.40 5.80
C GLU A 34 -1.08 -2.17 4.37
N ILE A 35 -0.67 -3.05 3.47
CA ILE A 35 -1.21 -3.13 2.11
C ILE A 35 -1.67 -4.57 1.92
N ASN A 36 -2.95 -4.76 1.58
CA ASN A 36 -3.56 -6.07 1.42
C ASN A 36 -4.03 -6.29 0.00
N GLN A 37 -3.77 -7.48 -0.53
CA GLN A 37 -4.33 -7.93 -1.80
C GLN A 37 -5.73 -8.47 -1.54
N GLU A 38 -6.72 -7.88 -2.19
CA GLU A 38 -8.11 -8.32 -2.20
C GLU A 38 -8.38 -9.12 -3.48
N GLU A 39 -9.61 -9.62 -3.65
CA GLU A 39 -10.00 -10.42 -4.83
C GLU A 39 -9.81 -9.65 -6.15
N ASN A 40 -10.24 -8.38 -6.19
CA ASN A 40 -10.24 -7.55 -7.41
C ASN A 40 -9.56 -6.19 -7.20
N SER A 41 -8.85 -6.01 -6.09
CA SER A 41 -8.24 -4.74 -5.74
C SER A 41 -7.08 -4.88 -4.77
N VAL A 42 -6.44 -3.76 -4.46
CA VAL A 42 -5.47 -3.65 -3.37
C VAL A 42 -5.94 -2.59 -2.41
N SER A 43 -6.05 -2.95 -1.13
CA SER A 43 -6.40 -2.01 -0.06
C SER A 43 -5.15 -1.47 0.62
N ILE A 44 -5.11 -0.16 0.86
CA ILE A 44 -4.05 0.52 1.59
C ILE A 44 -4.64 1.02 2.90
N TRP A 45 -4.07 0.57 4.01
CA TRP A 45 -4.49 0.92 5.36
C TRP A 45 -3.46 1.84 5.99
N VAL A 46 -3.94 2.90 6.63
CA VAL A 46 -3.09 3.89 7.31
C VAL A 46 -3.42 3.89 8.79
N LYS A 47 -2.42 4.22 9.60
CA LYS A 47 -2.56 4.37 11.04
C LYS A 47 -2.23 5.78 11.50
N LYS A 48 -2.95 6.23 12.52
CA LYS A 48 -2.62 7.39 13.34
C LYS A 48 -2.91 7.02 14.79
N GLU A 49 -1.91 7.20 15.66
CA GLU A 49 -2.00 6.81 17.07
C GLU A 49 -2.41 5.33 17.25
N LYS A 50 -3.65 5.08 17.71
CA LYS A 50 -4.21 3.74 17.97
C LYS A 50 -5.28 3.32 16.96
N GLU A 51 -5.50 4.12 15.92
CA GLU A 51 -6.54 3.87 14.93
C GLU A 51 -5.90 3.41 13.61
N ILE A 52 -6.46 2.35 13.02
CA ILE A 52 -6.13 1.87 11.68
C ILE A 52 -7.38 2.03 10.82
N ILE A 53 -7.24 2.74 9.71
CA ILE A 53 -8.34 3.02 8.78
C ILE A 53 -7.95 2.64 7.36
N LYS A 54 -8.92 2.11 6.60
CA LYS A 54 -8.76 1.89 5.16
C LYS A 54 -8.74 3.24 4.47
N TRP A 55 -7.62 3.58 3.83
CA TRP A 55 -7.44 4.87 3.18
C TRP A 55 -7.81 4.83 1.69
N LYS A 56 -7.36 3.79 1.00
CA LYS A 56 -7.58 3.63 -0.43
C LYS A 56 -7.91 2.17 -0.75
N ASP A 57 -8.72 2.03 -1.79
CA ASP A 57 -8.98 0.77 -2.47
C ASP A 57 -8.69 1.02 -3.96
N VAL A 58 -7.72 0.30 -4.50
CA VAL A 58 -7.25 0.49 -5.87
C VAL A 58 -7.67 -0.71 -6.69
N SER A 59 -8.62 -0.50 -7.59
CA SER A 59 -9.09 -1.48 -8.58
C SER A 59 -8.91 -0.93 -10.00
N ASN A 60 -9.00 -1.79 -11.00
CA ASN A 60 -9.02 -1.42 -12.44
C ASN A 60 -7.83 -0.59 -12.92
N ASN A 61 -6.66 -0.72 -12.28
CA ASN A 61 -5.41 -0.08 -12.68
C ASN A 61 -4.29 -1.14 -12.76
N PRO A 62 -3.26 -0.96 -13.60
CA PRO A 62 -2.06 -1.79 -13.53
C PRO A 62 -1.36 -1.61 -12.18
N ILE A 63 -1.04 -2.72 -11.50
CA ILE A 63 -0.41 -2.72 -10.19
C ILE A 63 0.79 -3.65 -10.21
N ILE A 64 1.95 -3.14 -9.78
CA ILE A 64 3.12 -3.96 -9.46
C ILE A 64 3.20 -4.10 -7.94
N ILE A 65 3.28 -5.35 -7.46
CA ILE A 65 3.35 -5.69 -6.04
C ILE A 65 4.76 -6.17 -5.71
N GLU A 66 5.39 -5.57 -4.70
CA GLU A 66 6.65 -6.04 -4.11
C GLU A 66 6.39 -6.64 -2.74
N TYR A 67 6.73 -7.91 -2.57
CA TYR A 67 6.63 -8.60 -1.28
C TYR A 67 7.88 -8.38 -0.43
N ASN A 68 7.69 -8.39 0.88
CA ASN A 68 8.76 -8.40 1.86
C ASN A 68 9.32 -9.82 1.98
N LEU A 69 10.55 -10.02 1.50
CA LEU A 69 11.23 -11.32 1.51
C LEU A 69 11.84 -11.69 2.87
N GLN A 70 11.97 -10.73 3.79
CA GLN A 70 12.50 -10.96 5.14
C GLN A 70 11.44 -11.45 6.13
N ALA A 71 10.19 -11.60 5.69
CA ALA A 71 9.09 -12.06 6.52
C ALA A 71 8.84 -13.58 6.42
N ILE A 72 9.86 -14.33 6.00
CA ILE A 72 9.91 -15.80 5.93
C ILE A 72 10.80 -16.30 7.06
#